data_AF-A0A8H5TP86-F1
#
_entry.id   AF-A0A8H5TP86-F1
#
_cell.length_a   1.000
_cell.length_b   1.000
_cell.length_c   1.000
_cell.angle_alpha   90.00
_cell.angle_beta   90.00
_cell.angle_gamma   90.00
#
_symmetry.space_group_name_H-M   'P 1'
#
loop_
_entity.id
_entity.type
_entity.pdbx_description
1 polymer ?
#
loop_
_entity_poly.entity_id
_entity_poly.type
_entity_poly.pdbx_seq_one_letter_code
_entity_poly.pdbx_strand_id
1 'polypeptide(L)'
;MPTISITAISDPVCPWCFIGALRLSRAIAIYVKTVSSSDTIITKWHAYQLNPNTLTQPLVSKMVSQWGDDQVPAVKARLNGIAKREGLEFNFDSIIGNTRDAHRLEKLGRKVGREMEVALEIMKMYFLKGGDITSKKDLVDAAEGAGVDKDIAKVWLEGDDGGEEVDAEVLEMQKLGVKGVPRYIINDKFTIDGAEDVGDILEKLVLARDEILLKNE
;
A
#
# COMPACT_ATOMS: atom_id res chain seq x y z
N MET A 1 25.21 3.90 11.44
CA MET A 1 23.85 4.44 11.62
C MET A 1 22.88 3.30 11.36
N PRO A 2 21.90 3.07 12.25
CA PRO A 2 20.91 2.02 12.05
C PRO A 2 20.21 2.10 10.69
N THR A 3 19.96 0.95 10.08
CA THR A 3 19.07 0.79 8.93
C THR A 3 17.90 -0.06 9.35
N ILE A 4 16.69 0.49 9.28
CA ILE A 4 15.44 -0.18 9.61
C ILE A 4 14.76 -0.59 8.31
N SER A 5 14.53 -1.89 8.15
CA SER A 5 13.80 -2.45 7.01
C SER A 5 12.34 -2.68 7.39
N ILE A 6 11.41 -2.33 6.52
CA ILE A 6 9.98 -2.52 6.71
C ILE A 6 9.42 -3.23 5.48
N THR A 7 9.02 -4.49 5.63
CA THR A 7 8.25 -5.20 4.61
C THR A 7 6.77 -4.87 4.78
N ALA A 8 6.16 -4.25 3.78
CA ALA A 8 4.75 -3.88 3.76
C ALA A 8 3.98 -4.81 2.82
N ILE A 9 3.18 -5.73 3.36
CA ILE A 9 2.30 -6.61 2.59
C ILE A 9 0.95 -5.92 2.47
N SER A 10 0.54 -5.61 1.23
CA SER A 10 -0.56 -4.69 0.97
C SER A 10 -1.22 -4.96 -0.38
N ASP A 11 -2.48 -4.52 -0.53
CA ASP A 11 -3.19 -4.47 -1.81
C ASP A 11 -3.74 -3.03 -2.02
N PRO A 12 -3.45 -2.35 -3.14
CA PRO A 12 -3.88 -0.97 -3.41
C PRO A 12 -5.40 -0.72 -3.36
N VAL A 13 -6.22 -1.76 -3.54
CA VAL A 13 -7.70 -1.66 -3.47
C VAL A 13 -8.27 -1.97 -2.09
N CYS A 14 -7.42 -2.29 -1.11
CA CYS A 14 -7.83 -2.53 0.27
C CYS A 14 -7.92 -1.20 1.05
N PRO A 15 -9.10 -0.81 1.58
CA PRO A 15 -9.24 0.47 2.28
C PRO A 15 -8.39 0.54 3.55
N TRP A 16 -8.20 -0.58 4.25
CA TRP A 16 -7.32 -0.65 5.42
C TRP A 16 -5.85 -0.52 5.04
N CYS A 17 -5.44 -1.03 3.87
CA CYS A 17 -4.07 -0.83 3.38
C CYS A 17 -3.79 0.65 3.16
N PHE A 18 -4.73 1.39 2.58
CA PHE A 18 -4.55 2.84 2.39
C PHE A 18 -4.45 3.60 3.72
N ILE A 19 -5.33 3.32 4.67
CA ILE A 19 -5.28 3.92 6.01
C ILE A 19 -3.96 3.56 6.71
N GLY A 20 -3.56 2.29 6.66
CA GLY A 20 -2.30 1.82 7.22
C GLY A 20 -1.09 2.49 6.57
N ALA A 21 -1.08 2.66 5.25
CA ALA A 21 0.00 3.29 4.51
C ALA A 21 0.18 4.76 4.91
N LEU A 22 -0.94 5.49 5.07
CA LEU A 22 -0.92 6.87 5.56
C LEU A 22 -0.37 6.95 6.99
N ARG A 23 -0.79 6.04 7.86
CA ARG A 23 -0.34 5.98 9.26
C ARG A 23 1.15 5.61 9.34
N LEU A 24 1.61 4.64 8.56
CA LEU A 24 3.02 4.28 8.43
C LEU A 24 3.85 5.47 7.93
N SER A 25 3.38 6.18 6.90
CA SER A 25 4.03 7.38 6.38
C SER A 25 4.23 8.45 7.45
N ARG A 26 3.16 8.71 8.23
CA ARG A 26 3.21 9.67 9.34
C ARG A 26 4.13 9.20 10.46
N ALA A 27 4.10 7.91 10.82
CA ALA A 27 4.99 7.35 11.85
C ALA A 27 6.47 7.48 11.46
N ILE A 28 6.82 7.17 10.21
CA ILE A 28 8.18 7.36 9.65
C ILE A 28 8.59 8.83 9.71
N ALA A 29 7.70 9.75 9.28
CA ALA A 29 7.99 11.18 9.31
C ALA A 29 8.20 11.71 10.75
N ILE A 30 7.41 11.24 11.71
CA ILE A 30 7.59 11.58 13.13
C ILE A 30 8.91 11.01 13.63
N TYR A 31 9.21 9.73 13.35
CA TYR A 31 10.46 9.09 13.74
C TYR A 31 11.69 9.88 13.26
N VAL A 32 11.74 10.24 11.98
CA VAL A 32 12.85 11.00 11.40
C VAL A 32 13.01 12.36 12.10
N LYS A 33 11.89 12.99 12.47
CA LYS A 33 11.87 14.29 13.14
C LYS A 33 12.27 14.24 14.62
N THR A 34 11.89 13.18 15.34
CA THR A 34 11.95 13.16 16.81
C THR A 34 12.92 12.13 17.39
N VAL A 35 13.27 11.08 16.63
CA VAL A 35 14.11 9.97 17.10
C VAL A 35 15.50 10.06 16.47
N SER A 36 15.58 9.96 15.14
CA SER A 36 16.86 10.09 14.42
C SER A 36 16.63 10.47 12.98
N SER A 37 17.23 11.60 12.56
CA SER A 37 17.22 12.05 11.16
C SER A 37 18.33 11.41 10.32
N SER A 38 19.25 10.68 10.95
CA SER A 38 20.40 10.05 10.29
C SER A 38 20.23 8.54 10.10
N ASP A 39 19.23 7.94 10.74
CA ASP A 39 18.87 6.54 10.56
C ASP A 39 18.18 6.36 9.19
N THR A 40 18.47 5.25 8.53
CA THR A 40 17.87 4.94 7.22
C THR A 40 16.65 4.06 7.41
N ILE A 41 15.51 4.43 6.83
CA ILE A 41 14.30 3.60 6.78
C ILE A 41 14.08 3.17 5.33
N ILE A 42 14.03 1.85 5.11
CA ILE A 42 13.78 1.25 3.81
C ILE A 42 12.45 0.52 3.87
N THR A 43 11.51 0.90 3.01
CA THR A 43 10.28 0.14 2.82
C THR A 43 10.43 -0.80 1.63
N LYS A 44 9.96 -2.04 1.77
CA LYS A 44 9.81 -3.01 0.70
C LYS A 44 8.33 -3.37 0.59
N TRP A 45 7.67 -2.99 -0.51
CA TRP A 45 6.26 -3.29 -0.70
C TRP A 45 6.11 -4.65 -1.38
N HIS A 46 5.48 -5.56 -0.67
CA HIS A 46 5.26 -6.94 -1.07
C HIS A 46 3.83 -7.08 -1.60
N ALA A 47 3.69 -7.57 -2.83
CA ALA A 47 2.43 -7.69 -3.50
C ALA A 47 1.52 -8.68 -2.76
N TYR A 48 0.25 -8.29 -2.64
CA TYR A 48 -0.82 -9.14 -2.17
C TYR A 48 -2.08 -8.77 -2.95
N GLN A 49 -2.80 -9.77 -3.44
CA GLN A 49 -4.09 -9.54 -4.09
C GLN A 49 -5.19 -10.14 -3.24
N LEU A 50 -6.12 -9.31 -2.77
CA LEU A 50 -7.36 -9.73 -2.11
C LEU A 50 -8.12 -10.73 -2.98
N ASN A 51 -8.14 -10.49 -4.29
CA ASN A 51 -8.63 -11.44 -5.27
C ASN A 51 -7.99 -11.19 -6.66
N PRO A 52 -7.04 -12.04 -7.09
CA PRO A 52 -6.43 -11.98 -8.43
C PRO A 52 -7.43 -12.08 -9.59
N ASN A 53 -8.61 -12.66 -9.37
CA ASN A 53 -9.61 -12.90 -10.40
C ASN A 53 -10.69 -11.82 -10.45
N THR A 54 -10.46 -10.66 -9.84
CA THR A 54 -11.42 -9.56 -9.86
C THR A 54 -11.57 -8.99 -11.26
N LEU A 55 -12.77 -9.11 -11.83
CA LEU A 55 -13.12 -8.53 -13.12
C LEU A 55 -13.18 -7.00 -13.04
N THR A 56 -12.69 -6.33 -14.08
CA THR A 56 -12.80 -4.87 -14.24
C THR A 56 -14.27 -4.44 -14.29
N GLN A 57 -14.67 -3.61 -13.34
CA GLN A 57 -16.03 -3.07 -13.25
C GLN A 57 -16.08 -1.87 -12.28
N PRO A 58 -17.14 -1.05 -12.29
CA PRO A 58 -17.34 -0.03 -11.27
C PRO A 58 -17.35 -0.64 -9.87
N LEU A 59 -16.66 0.01 -8.91
CA LEU A 59 -16.58 -0.45 -7.53
C LEU A 59 -17.98 -0.66 -6.96
N VAL A 60 -18.90 0.27 -7.17
CA VAL A 60 -20.29 0.16 -6.69
C VAL A 60 -20.97 -1.12 -7.20
N SER A 61 -20.78 -1.48 -8.47
CA SER A 61 -21.32 -2.73 -9.02
C SER A 61 -20.76 -3.96 -8.29
N LYS A 62 -19.45 -3.98 -8.02
CA LYS A 62 -18.82 -5.04 -7.22
C LYS A 62 -19.36 -5.08 -5.78
N MET A 63 -19.60 -3.93 -5.16
CA MET A 63 -20.17 -3.84 -3.81
C MET A 63 -21.59 -4.42 -3.78
N VAL A 64 -22.44 -4.04 -4.74
CA VAL A 64 -23.81 -4.55 -4.86
C VAL A 64 -23.82 -6.07 -5.04
N SER A 65 -22.97 -6.62 -5.91
CA SER A 65 -22.87 -8.07 -6.10
C SER A 65 -22.39 -8.82 -4.84
N GLN A 66 -21.66 -8.15 -3.95
CA GLN A 66 -21.08 -8.78 -2.75
C GLN A 66 -21.99 -8.70 -1.53
N TRP A 67 -22.70 -7.58 -1.33
CA TRP A 67 -23.48 -7.32 -0.12
C TRP A 67 -24.98 -7.11 -0.35
N GLY A 68 -25.42 -6.89 -1.59
CA GLY A 68 -26.77 -6.41 -1.89
C GLY A 68 -26.86 -4.89 -1.93
N ASP A 69 -27.77 -4.37 -2.76
CA ASP A 69 -27.96 -2.93 -2.99
C ASP A 69 -28.39 -2.19 -1.70
N ASP A 70 -29.22 -2.83 -0.89
CA ASP A 70 -29.72 -2.32 0.39
C ASP A 70 -28.60 -2.12 1.43
N GLN A 71 -27.55 -2.94 1.37
CA GLN A 71 -26.43 -2.88 2.31
C GLN A 71 -25.32 -1.89 1.88
N VAL A 72 -25.23 -1.56 0.59
CA VAL A 72 -24.16 -0.71 0.04
C VAL A 72 -24.05 0.65 0.74
N PRO A 73 -25.15 1.40 1.01
CA PRO A 73 -25.07 2.67 1.73
C PRO A 73 -24.43 2.53 3.12
N ALA A 74 -24.75 1.47 3.87
CA ALA A 74 -24.20 1.23 5.20
C ALA A 74 -22.70 0.88 5.13
N VAL A 75 -22.29 0.08 4.15
CA VAL A 75 -20.87 -0.24 3.92
C VAL A 75 -20.08 1.02 3.56
N LYS A 76 -20.59 1.85 2.64
CA LYS A 76 -19.96 3.13 2.27
C LYS A 76 -19.84 4.05 3.49
N ALA A 77 -20.90 4.19 4.28
CA ALA A 77 -20.89 5.02 5.49
C ALA A 77 -19.83 4.55 6.50
N ARG A 78 -19.70 3.24 6.72
CA ARG A 78 -18.67 2.67 7.60
C ARG A 78 -17.26 2.97 7.09
N LEU A 79 -17.00 2.75 5.80
CA LEU A 79 -15.70 3.02 5.18
C LEU A 79 -15.34 4.52 5.25
N ASN A 80 -16.28 5.40 4.93
CA ASN A 80 -16.10 6.84 5.07
C ASN A 80 -15.90 7.27 6.53
N GLY A 81 -16.56 6.61 7.50
CA GLY A 81 -16.33 6.87 8.92
C GLY A 81 -14.89 6.62 9.35
N ILE A 82 -14.24 5.62 8.76
CA ILE A 82 -12.81 5.34 9.01
C ILE A 82 -11.93 6.39 8.33
N ALA A 83 -12.18 6.69 7.05
CA ALA A 83 -11.43 7.69 6.30
C ALA A 83 -11.49 9.09 6.94
N LYS A 84 -12.64 9.48 7.49
CA LYS A 84 -12.84 10.78 8.15
C LYS A 84 -11.95 10.96 9.37
N ARG A 85 -11.57 9.89 10.08
CA ARG A 85 -10.60 9.98 11.19
C ARG A 85 -9.21 10.37 10.72
N GLU A 86 -8.90 10.13 9.45
CA GLU A 86 -7.67 10.54 8.81
C GLU A 86 -7.79 11.90 8.09
N GLY A 87 -8.94 12.57 8.19
CA GLY A 87 -9.24 13.82 7.49
C GLY A 87 -9.61 13.62 6.02
N LEU A 88 -10.07 12.41 5.64
CA LEU A 88 -10.33 12.03 4.26
C LEU A 88 -11.80 11.66 4.03
N GLU A 89 -12.19 11.66 2.77
CA GLU A 89 -13.47 11.14 2.29
C GLU A 89 -13.20 10.24 1.08
N PHE A 90 -13.70 9.00 1.11
CA PHE A 90 -13.51 8.08 0.00
C PHE A 90 -14.49 8.38 -1.13
N ASN A 91 -13.94 8.40 -2.33
CA ASN A 91 -14.68 8.37 -3.57
C ASN A 91 -14.98 6.90 -3.94
N PHE A 92 -16.24 6.59 -4.20
CA PHE A 92 -16.69 5.24 -4.52
C PHE A 92 -16.96 5.03 -6.02
N ASP A 93 -16.65 6.01 -6.87
CA ASP A 93 -16.84 5.96 -8.33
C ASP A 93 -15.67 5.29 -9.06
N SER A 94 -14.68 4.76 -8.31
CA SER A 94 -13.53 4.06 -8.86
C SER A 94 -13.91 2.79 -9.63
N ILE A 95 -13.01 2.38 -10.51
CA ILE A 95 -13.09 1.10 -11.22
C ILE A 95 -12.16 0.11 -10.52
N ILE A 96 -12.72 -1.01 -10.05
CA ILE A 96 -11.99 -2.10 -9.42
C ILE A 96 -11.65 -3.17 -10.46
N GLY A 97 -10.54 -3.88 -10.27
CA GLY A 97 -10.14 -5.02 -11.08
C GLY A 97 -8.90 -5.69 -10.52
N ASN A 98 -8.13 -6.36 -11.38
CA ASN A 98 -6.85 -6.97 -11.00
C ASN A 98 -5.80 -5.88 -10.69
N THR A 99 -5.08 -6.02 -9.58
CA THR A 99 -4.10 -5.03 -9.08
C THR A 99 -2.64 -5.33 -9.44
N ARG A 100 -2.39 -6.30 -10.34
CA ARG A 100 -1.03 -6.74 -10.70
C ARG A 100 -0.21 -5.59 -11.29
N ASP A 101 -0.77 -4.80 -12.20
CA ASP A 101 -0.05 -3.67 -12.80
C ASP A 101 0.23 -2.55 -11.78
N ALA A 102 -0.65 -2.35 -10.79
CA ALA A 102 -0.38 -1.43 -9.69
C ALA A 102 0.83 -1.90 -8.85
N HIS A 103 0.88 -3.17 -8.49
CA HIS A 103 2.05 -3.75 -7.80
C HIS A 103 3.32 -3.70 -8.64
N ARG A 104 3.22 -3.91 -9.95
CA ARG A 104 4.37 -3.79 -10.86
C ARG A 104 4.93 -2.37 -10.84
N LEU A 105 4.10 -1.34 -10.76
CA LEU A 105 4.58 0.03 -10.61
C LEU A 105 5.22 0.30 -9.25
N GLU A 106 4.75 -0.32 -8.17
CA GLU A 106 5.45 -0.27 -6.88
C GLU A 106 6.89 -0.79 -7.04
N LYS A 107 7.09 -1.90 -7.77
CA LYS A 107 8.44 -2.42 -8.08
C LYS A 107 9.29 -1.44 -8.88
N LEU A 108 8.70 -0.74 -9.84
CA LEU A 108 9.39 0.34 -10.54
C LEU A 108 9.79 1.46 -9.57
N GLY A 109 8.86 1.89 -8.70
CA GLY A 109 9.12 2.85 -7.63
C GLY A 109 10.30 2.44 -6.76
N ARG A 110 10.43 1.14 -6.42
CA ARG A 110 11.59 0.61 -5.67
C ARG A 110 12.91 0.86 -6.39
N LYS A 111 12.97 0.65 -7.70
CA LYS A 111 14.20 0.86 -8.50
C LYS A 111 14.70 2.31 -8.45
N VAL A 112 13.80 3.26 -8.20
CA VAL A 112 14.12 4.69 -8.13
C VAL A 112 14.01 5.29 -6.72
N GLY A 113 13.85 4.44 -5.69
CA GLY A 113 13.75 4.88 -4.29
C GLY A 113 12.47 5.64 -3.95
N ARG A 114 11.36 5.37 -4.66
CA ARG A 114 10.04 6.00 -4.53
C ARG A 114 8.91 5.00 -4.29
N GLU A 115 9.22 3.78 -3.84
CA GLU A 115 8.23 2.69 -3.75
C GLU A 115 7.02 3.07 -2.89
N MET A 116 7.26 3.68 -1.73
CA MET A 116 6.20 4.10 -0.81
C MET A 116 5.35 5.24 -1.38
N GLU A 117 5.98 6.20 -2.05
CA GLU A 117 5.29 7.30 -2.72
C GLU A 117 4.41 6.79 -3.85
N VAL A 118 4.89 5.84 -4.65
CA VAL A 118 4.11 5.20 -5.71
C VAL A 118 2.90 4.45 -5.13
N ALA A 119 3.10 3.62 -4.11
CA ALA A 119 2.01 2.91 -3.44
C ALA A 119 0.94 3.89 -2.91
N LEU A 120 1.36 4.97 -2.26
CA LEU A 120 0.46 6.00 -1.73
C LEU A 120 -0.29 6.75 -2.84
N GLU A 121 0.37 7.14 -3.94
CA GLU A 121 -0.29 7.85 -5.03
C GLU A 121 -1.27 6.97 -5.80
N ILE A 122 -0.98 5.68 -5.99
CA ILE A 122 -1.92 4.71 -6.56
C ILE A 122 -3.16 4.60 -5.66
N MET A 123 -2.96 4.43 -4.34
CA MET A 123 -4.07 4.34 -3.40
C MET A 123 -4.89 5.63 -3.34
N LYS A 124 -4.26 6.82 -3.38
CA LYS A 124 -4.97 8.11 -3.47
C LYS A 124 -5.75 8.23 -4.78
N MET A 125 -5.17 7.82 -5.90
CA MET A 125 -5.85 7.79 -7.20
C MET A 125 -7.13 6.96 -7.11
N TYR A 126 -7.04 5.75 -6.54
CA TYR A 126 -8.18 4.87 -6.41
C TYR A 126 -9.22 5.36 -5.38
N PHE A 127 -8.80 5.66 -4.14
CA PHE A 127 -9.72 5.96 -3.04
C PHE A 127 -10.21 7.40 -2.97
N LEU A 128 -9.45 8.37 -3.49
CA LEU A 128 -9.81 9.80 -3.36
C LEU A 128 -10.22 10.41 -4.70
N LYS A 129 -9.64 9.94 -5.81
CA LYS A 129 -9.88 10.51 -7.15
C LYS A 129 -10.87 9.70 -7.98
N GLY A 130 -11.30 8.52 -7.51
CA GLY A 130 -12.23 7.66 -8.25
C GLY A 130 -11.62 7.09 -9.54
N GLY A 131 -10.29 6.91 -9.58
CA GLY A 131 -9.60 6.40 -10.76
C GLY A 131 -9.78 4.90 -10.98
N ASP A 132 -9.27 4.42 -12.11
CA ASP A 132 -9.34 3.01 -12.51
C ASP A 132 -8.02 2.28 -12.20
N ILE A 133 -8.09 1.28 -11.31
CA ILE A 133 -6.90 0.50 -10.90
C ILE A 133 -6.33 -0.36 -12.03
N THR A 134 -7.09 -0.57 -13.10
CA THR A 134 -6.71 -1.34 -14.29
C THR A 134 -6.33 -0.46 -15.48
N SER A 135 -6.51 0.86 -15.36
CA SER A 135 -6.11 1.81 -16.40
C SER A 135 -4.62 2.10 -16.31
N LYS A 136 -3.86 1.65 -17.33
CA LYS A 136 -2.43 1.99 -17.45
C LYS A 136 -2.20 3.49 -17.43
N LYS A 137 -3.12 4.28 -18.00
CA LYS A 137 -3.01 5.74 -18.00
C LYS A 137 -3.09 6.31 -16.57
N ASP A 138 -4.09 5.89 -15.80
CA ASP A 138 -4.28 6.40 -14.43
C ASP A 138 -3.15 5.96 -13.51
N LEU A 139 -2.67 4.73 -13.70
CA LEU A 139 -1.51 4.18 -13.02
C LEU A 139 -0.21 4.95 -13.34
N VAL A 140 0.05 5.27 -14.62
CA VAL A 140 1.19 6.10 -15.03
C VAL A 140 1.10 7.51 -14.43
N ASP A 141 -0.08 8.15 -14.48
CA ASP A 141 -0.27 9.48 -13.90
C ASP A 141 -0.06 9.47 -12.37
N ALA A 142 -0.44 8.37 -11.68
CA ALA A 142 -0.16 8.19 -10.26
C ALA A 142 1.34 8.02 -9.96
N ALA A 143 2.06 7.22 -10.76
CA ALA A 143 3.50 7.07 -10.63
C ALA A 143 4.27 8.38 -10.91
N GLU A 144 3.82 9.16 -11.90
CA GLU A 144 4.35 10.50 -12.18
C GLU A 144 4.15 11.44 -10.98
N GLY A 145 2.98 11.42 -10.34
CA GLY A 145 2.71 12.17 -9.11
C GLY A 145 3.63 11.78 -7.94
N ALA A 146 4.15 10.55 -7.94
CA ALA A 146 5.13 10.06 -6.96
C ALA A 146 6.59 10.39 -7.31
N GLY A 147 6.83 11.07 -8.44
CA GLY A 147 8.16 11.45 -8.91
C GLY A 147 8.87 10.40 -9.75
N VAL A 148 8.15 9.41 -10.29
CA VAL A 148 8.67 8.50 -11.32
C VAL A 148 8.53 9.18 -12.69
N ASP A 149 9.52 9.00 -13.57
CA ASP A 149 9.41 9.51 -14.94
C ASP A 149 8.22 8.86 -15.69
N LYS A 150 7.41 9.69 -16.34
CA LYS A 150 6.17 9.28 -17.00
C LYS A 150 6.43 8.27 -18.13
N ASP A 151 7.44 8.51 -18.96
CA ASP A 151 7.76 7.66 -20.10
C ASP A 151 8.33 6.33 -19.62
N ILE A 152 9.16 6.33 -18.57
CA ILE A 152 9.64 5.10 -17.93
C ILE A 152 8.47 4.28 -17.37
N ALA A 153 7.54 4.89 -16.64
CA ALA A 153 6.37 4.21 -16.09
C ALA A 153 5.46 3.62 -17.19
N LYS A 154 5.30 4.35 -18.30
CA LYS A 154 4.54 3.89 -19.46
C LYS A 154 5.20 2.68 -20.11
N VAL A 155 6.49 2.75 -20.45
CA VAL A 155 7.23 1.64 -21.06
C VAL A 155 7.20 0.40 -20.16
N TRP A 156 7.36 0.60 -18.84
CA TRP A 156 7.26 -0.47 -17.85
C TRP A 156 5.93 -1.21 -17.93
N LEU A 157 4.80 -0.48 -17.96
CA LEU A 157 3.47 -1.08 -18.07
C LEU A 157 3.13 -1.62 -19.47
N GLU A 158 3.79 -1.16 -20.53
CA GLU A 158 3.68 -1.74 -21.87
C GLU A 158 4.35 -3.13 -21.95
N GLY A 159 5.45 -3.32 -21.22
CA GLY A 159 6.10 -4.62 -21.02
C GLY A 159 5.51 -5.44 -19.87
N ASP A 160 6.26 -6.48 -19.45
CA ASP A 160 5.93 -7.34 -18.29
C ASP A 160 6.98 -7.25 -17.16
N ASP A 161 7.84 -6.21 -17.17
CA ASP A 161 8.83 -6.02 -16.11
C ASP A 161 8.16 -5.97 -14.73
N GLY A 162 8.79 -6.63 -13.75
CA GLY A 162 8.24 -6.80 -12.39
C GLY A 162 7.07 -7.78 -12.28
N GLY A 163 6.55 -8.30 -13.41
CA GLY A 163 5.42 -9.23 -13.43
C GLY A 163 5.70 -10.54 -12.71
N GLU A 164 6.81 -11.20 -13.04
CA GLU A 164 7.22 -12.46 -12.38
C GLU A 164 7.44 -12.29 -10.87
N GLU A 165 8.00 -11.15 -10.44
CA GLU A 165 8.19 -10.84 -9.01
C GLU A 165 6.84 -10.72 -8.30
N VAL A 166 5.90 -9.96 -8.88
CA VAL A 166 4.55 -9.79 -8.32
C VAL A 166 3.82 -11.12 -8.24
N ASP A 167 3.88 -11.93 -9.29
CA ASP A 167 3.19 -13.23 -9.33
C ASP A 167 3.76 -14.20 -8.27
N ALA A 168 5.09 -14.21 -8.11
CA ALA A 168 5.76 -15.02 -7.09
C ALA A 168 5.37 -14.59 -5.67
N GLU A 169 5.36 -13.28 -5.39
CA GLU A 169 4.97 -12.71 -4.11
C GLU A 169 3.50 -13.03 -3.75
N VAL A 170 2.59 -12.89 -4.71
CA VAL A 170 1.17 -13.23 -4.52
C VAL A 170 1.00 -14.71 -4.20
N LEU A 171 1.69 -15.59 -4.93
CA LEU A 171 1.67 -17.04 -4.66
C LEU A 171 2.29 -17.40 -3.31
N GLU A 172 3.34 -16.71 -2.89
CA GLU A 172 3.97 -16.91 -1.60
C GLU A 172 3.00 -16.60 -0.45
N MET A 173 2.32 -15.45 -0.49
CA MET A 173 1.36 -15.07 0.56
C MET A 173 0.18 -16.03 0.65
N GLN A 174 -0.28 -16.56 -0.50
CA GLN A 174 -1.29 -17.62 -0.53
C GLN A 174 -0.80 -18.90 0.14
N LYS A 175 0.43 -19.35 -0.15
CA LYS A 175 1.03 -20.55 0.45
C LYS A 175 1.23 -20.42 1.96
N LEU A 176 1.64 -19.24 2.42
CA LEU A 176 1.81 -18.93 3.84
C LEU A 176 0.48 -18.74 4.58
N GLY A 177 -0.65 -18.74 3.85
CA GLY A 177 -1.98 -18.62 4.45
C GLY A 177 -2.21 -17.27 5.11
N VAL A 178 -1.58 -16.19 4.61
CA VAL A 178 -1.82 -14.83 5.10
C VAL A 178 -3.27 -14.47 4.80
N LYS A 179 -4.04 -14.16 5.85
CA LYS A 179 -5.51 -13.97 5.75
C LYS A 179 -5.95 -12.51 5.72
N GLY A 180 -5.03 -11.56 5.82
CA GLY A 180 -5.37 -10.15 5.93
C GLY A 180 -4.19 -9.23 5.68
N VAL A 181 -4.53 -8.04 5.18
CA VAL A 181 -3.62 -6.93 4.89
C VAL A 181 -4.26 -5.62 5.38
N PRO A 182 -3.47 -4.58 5.72
CA PRO A 182 -2.02 -4.52 5.62
C PRO A 182 -1.32 -5.32 6.72
N ARG A 183 -0.11 -5.77 6.44
CA ARG A 183 0.82 -6.31 7.44
C ARG A 183 2.17 -5.65 7.25
N TYR A 184 2.74 -5.14 8.33
CA TYR A 184 4.09 -4.59 8.33
C TYR A 184 5.02 -5.46 9.16
N ILE A 185 6.18 -5.80 8.60
CA ILE A 185 7.21 -6.58 9.28
C ILE A 185 8.45 -5.70 9.34
N ILE A 186 8.82 -5.27 10.54
CA ILE A 186 9.97 -4.39 10.78
C ILE A 186 11.16 -5.25 11.23
N ASN A 187 12.29 -5.12 10.53
CA ASN A 187 13.52 -5.90 10.72
C ASN A 187 13.28 -7.41 10.81
N ASP A 188 12.37 -7.93 9.98
CA ASP A 188 11.97 -9.36 9.94
C ASP A 188 11.54 -9.94 11.30
N LYS A 189 11.11 -9.08 12.23
CA LYS A 189 10.86 -9.46 13.62
C LYS A 189 9.58 -8.86 14.19
N PHE A 190 9.45 -7.53 14.17
CA PHE A 190 8.29 -6.86 14.75
C PHE A 190 7.16 -6.84 13.73
N THR A 191 6.08 -7.57 14.01
CA THR A 191 4.91 -7.63 13.13
C THR A 191 3.82 -6.69 13.62
N ILE A 192 3.21 -5.96 12.69
CA ILE A 192 2.05 -5.10 12.87
C ILE A 192 0.97 -5.61 11.91
N ASP A 193 -0.15 -6.07 12.46
CA ASP A 193 -1.27 -6.60 11.69
C ASP A 193 -2.40 -5.57 11.62
N GLY A 194 -2.82 -5.23 10.41
CA GLY A 194 -3.86 -4.23 10.18
C GLY A 194 -3.34 -2.79 10.22
N ALA A 195 -4.28 -1.86 10.15
CA ALA A 195 -4.00 -0.42 10.13
C ALA A 195 -3.88 0.13 11.57
N GLU A 196 -2.91 -0.35 12.34
CA GLU A 196 -2.65 0.10 13.72
C GLU A 196 -2.39 1.61 13.81
N ASP A 197 -2.54 2.18 15.00
CA ASP A 197 -2.39 3.62 15.21
C ASP A 197 -0.93 4.09 15.05
N VAL A 198 -0.76 5.36 14.69
CA VAL A 198 0.56 5.97 14.40
C VAL A 198 1.54 5.81 15.57
N GLY A 199 1.04 5.89 16.81
CA GLY A 199 1.84 5.72 18.03
C GLY A 199 2.43 4.32 18.15
N ASP A 200 1.62 3.29 17.89
CA ASP A 200 2.05 1.89 17.98
C ASP A 200 3.09 1.56 16.90
N ILE A 201 2.89 2.06 15.67
CA ILE A 201 3.87 1.93 14.59
C ILE A 201 5.19 2.61 14.99
N LEU A 202 5.13 3.83 15.52
CA LEU A 202 6.30 4.57 15.97
C LEU A 202 7.05 3.83 17.08
N GLU A 203 6.34 3.26 18.05
CA GLU A 203 6.94 2.45 19.12
C GLU A 203 7.73 1.28 18.54
N LYS A 204 7.16 0.54 17.57
CA LYS A 204 7.88 -0.58 16.93
C LYS A 204 9.12 -0.12 16.16
N LEU A 205 9.11 1.06 15.52
CA LEU A 205 10.29 1.62 14.87
C LEU A 205 11.41 1.93 15.87
N VAL A 206 11.06 2.48 17.04
CA VAL A 206 12.02 2.74 18.12
C VAL A 206 12.60 1.44 18.69
N LEU A 207 11.76 0.45 18.98
CA LEU A 207 12.22 -0.86 19.44
C LEU A 207 13.16 -1.54 18.43
N ALA A 208 12.83 -1.46 17.14
CA ALA A 208 13.65 -1.99 16.07
C ALA A 208 15.01 -1.30 15.96
N ARG A 209 15.05 0.01 16.19
CA ARG A 209 16.29 0.81 16.25
C ARG A 209 17.17 0.38 17.42
N ASP A 210 16.60 0.30 18.62
CA ASP A 210 17.36 0.03 19.84
C ASP A 210 17.99 -1.36 19.80
N GLU A 211 17.31 -2.35 19.22
CA GLU A 211 17.89 -3.68 19.00
C GLU A 211 19.11 -3.66 18.06
N ILE A 212 19.10 -2.82 17.02
CA ILE A 212 20.27 -2.67 16.14
C ILE A 212 21.44 -2.09 16.92
N LEU A 213 21.20 -1.09 17.77
CA LEU A 213 22.27 -0.48 18.56
C LEU A 213 22.87 -1.47 19.56
N LEU A 214 22.05 -2.21 20.29
CA LEU A 214 22.51 -3.22 21.25
C LEU A 214 23.32 -4.36 20.62
N LYS A 215 23.10 -4.69 19.35
CA LYS A 215 23.89 -5.72 18.64
C LYS A 215 25.24 -5.20 18.13
N ASN A 216 25.42 -3.88 18.08
CA ASN A 216 26.63 -3.22 17.59
C ASN A 216 27.53 -2.70 18.72
N GLU A 217 27.14 -2.91 19.97
CA GLU A 217 27.96 -2.74 21.18
C GLU A 217 28.68 -4.04 21.53
#